data_AF-A0A671K236-F1
#
_entry.id   AF-A0A671K236-F1
#
_cell.length_a   1.000
_cell.length_b   1.000
_cell.length_c   1.000
_cell.angle_alpha   90.00
_cell.angle_beta   90.00
_cell.angle_gamma   90.00
#
_symmetry.space_group_name_H-M   'P 1'
#
loop_
_entity.id
_entity.type
_entity.pdbx_description
1 polymer ?
#
loop_
_entity_poly.entity_id
_entity_poly.type
_entity_poly.pdbx_seq_one_letter_code
_entity_poly.pdbx_strand_id
1 'polypeptide(L)'
;LQVQLTKRADPNELKVIFQKYASVVDKDGERYMTPSDFVQKYLGLHTQLHYNPKTVQLLAGVADTTKDGLISFQEFLAFESVLCVPDALFIVAFQLFDKTGTGCVSFENVRDIFSQTTVHHHIPFNWNCEFIHLHFGNDRKKSLSDRSYQCRRKYRHIVLILLYFQINKNFKTNRISERTRPILFSMASLNAQGFLVYMDEYISTGATAVYPIDLVKTRMQNQRSTGSFVGELMYKNSFDCAKKVLRYEGVFGFYRGLLPQLIGVAPEKAIKLTVNDFMRDKFTTKEDTIPLAAEILAGGCAGGSQVIFTNPLEIVKIRLQVAGEITTGPRVSALSVVRDLGFFGLYKGAKACFLRDIPFSAIYFPVYAHTKASMADEDGRVGPLQLLTAGAIAGIPAASLVTPADVIKTRLQVAARAGQTTYSGVIDCFRKILNEEGFRALWKGAGARVFRSSPQFGVTLVTYELLQRWFYVDFGGHRPAGSEPTPKSRISELPPVSSEHVGGYHLAAATFAGVENKFGLHLPKFKSSGVTAIHSETPKEQDGAS
;
A
#
# COMPACT_ATOMS: atom_id res chain seq x y z
N LEU A 1 -22.00 -2.55 13.63
CA LEU A 1 -22.76 -3.48 12.78
C LEU A 1 -23.06 -4.74 13.57
N GLN A 2 -24.31 -4.96 13.97
CA GLN A 2 -24.77 -6.27 14.46
C GLN A 2 -24.65 -7.25 13.29
N VAL A 3 -23.77 -8.25 13.40
CA VAL A 3 -23.70 -9.34 12.43
C VAL A 3 -24.99 -10.13 12.59
N GLN A 4 -25.93 -10.03 11.64
CA GLN A 4 -27.05 -10.94 11.56
C GLN A 4 -26.48 -12.36 11.35
N LEU A 5 -26.57 -13.19 12.39
CA LEU A 5 -26.24 -14.61 12.30
C LEU A 5 -27.22 -15.26 11.31
N THR A 6 -26.69 -15.92 10.28
CA THR A 6 -27.49 -16.68 9.32
C THR A 6 -28.30 -17.73 10.06
N LYS A 7 -29.63 -17.67 9.94
CA LYS A 7 -30.53 -18.64 10.58
C LYS A 7 -30.30 -20.03 9.99
N ARG A 8 -30.19 -21.03 10.85
CA ARG A 8 -30.08 -22.45 10.48
C ARG A 8 -31.31 -22.89 9.68
N ALA A 9 -31.11 -23.74 8.68
CA ALA A 9 -32.21 -24.40 7.98
C ALA A 9 -32.86 -25.51 8.81
N ASP A 10 -34.12 -25.85 8.50
CA ASP A 10 -34.79 -27.02 9.08
C ASP A 10 -34.13 -28.31 8.57
N PRO A 11 -33.66 -29.21 9.46
CA PRO A 11 -33.10 -30.50 9.05
C PRO A 11 -34.01 -31.32 8.13
N ASN A 12 -35.34 -31.22 8.28
CA ASN A 12 -36.27 -31.96 7.43
C ASN A 12 -36.28 -31.43 6.00
N GLU A 13 -36.23 -30.11 5.84
CA GLU A 13 -36.13 -29.43 4.54
C GLU A 13 -34.80 -29.77 3.85
N LEU A 14 -33.68 -29.72 4.62
CA LEU A 14 -32.37 -30.13 4.13
C LEU A 14 -32.34 -31.60 3.72
N LYS A 15 -33.07 -32.49 4.39
CA LYS A 15 -33.13 -33.91 4.05
C LYS A 15 -33.82 -34.14 2.71
N VAL A 16 -34.91 -33.43 2.43
CA VAL A 16 -35.61 -33.49 1.13
C VAL A 16 -34.68 -33.00 0.01
N ILE A 17 -34.00 -31.88 0.23
CA ILE A 17 -33.02 -31.33 -0.73
C ILE A 17 -31.87 -32.32 -0.94
N PHE A 18 -31.31 -32.87 0.13
CA PHE A 18 -30.22 -33.84 0.06
C PHE A 18 -30.61 -35.07 -0.78
N GLN A 19 -31.79 -35.65 -0.52
CA GLN A 19 -32.29 -36.80 -1.26
C GLN A 19 -32.53 -36.53 -2.75
N LYS A 20 -32.82 -35.28 -3.13
CA LYS A 20 -32.99 -34.85 -4.53
C LYS A 20 -31.69 -34.93 -5.33
N TYR A 21 -30.56 -34.60 -4.71
CA TYR A 21 -29.26 -34.50 -5.38
C TYR A 21 -28.36 -35.73 -5.17
N ALA A 22 -28.56 -36.48 -4.07
CA ALA A 22 -27.80 -37.68 -3.77
C ALA A 22 -28.06 -38.79 -4.81
N SER A 23 -27.02 -39.17 -5.54
CA SER A 23 -27.12 -40.14 -6.64
C SER A 23 -26.69 -41.56 -6.28
N VAL A 24 -25.92 -41.74 -5.20
CA VAL A 24 -25.43 -43.05 -4.75
C VAL A 24 -26.36 -43.59 -3.67
N VAL A 25 -26.67 -44.88 -3.74
CA VAL A 25 -27.47 -45.59 -2.73
C VAL A 25 -26.69 -46.82 -2.29
N ASP A 26 -26.46 -46.95 -0.98
CA ASP A 26 -25.82 -48.13 -0.42
C ASP A 26 -26.83 -49.27 -0.23
N LYS A 27 -26.34 -50.46 0.12
CA LYS A 27 -27.11 -51.70 0.32
C LYS A 27 -28.20 -51.57 1.37
N ASP A 28 -28.02 -50.69 2.34
CA ASP A 28 -28.98 -50.39 3.41
C ASP A 28 -30.04 -49.35 2.99
N GLY A 29 -30.01 -48.87 1.74
CA GLY A 29 -30.95 -47.88 1.20
C GLY A 29 -30.60 -46.42 1.54
N GLU A 30 -29.50 -46.19 2.27
CA GLU A 30 -28.99 -44.86 2.58
C GLU A 30 -28.40 -44.18 1.34
N ARG A 31 -28.68 -42.88 1.19
CA ARG A 31 -28.25 -42.09 0.03
C ARG A 31 -27.02 -41.26 0.34
N TYR A 32 -26.13 -41.12 -0.64
CA TYR A 32 -24.90 -40.35 -0.55
C TYR A 32 -24.75 -39.43 -1.77
N MET A 33 -24.18 -38.25 -1.55
CA MET A 33 -23.78 -37.34 -2.63
C MET A 33 -22.35 -37.63 -3.07
N THR A 34 -22.14 -37.68 -4.39
CA THR A 34 -20.79 -37.65 -4.96
C THR A 34 -20.23 -36.21 -4.96
N PRO A 35 -18.91 -36.02 -5.16
CA PRO A 35 -18.33 -34.69 -5.32
C PRO A 35 -18.99 -33.85 -6.42
N SER A 36 -19.42 -34.49 -7.52
CA SER A 36 -20.14 -33.83 -8.60
C SER A 36 -21.58 -33.46 -8.22
N ASP A 37 -22.27 -34.30 -7.46
CA ASP A 37 -23.62 -33.98 -6.98
C ASP A 37 -23.60 -32.74 -6.07
N PHE A 38 -22.62 -32.66 -5.17
CA PHE A 38 -22.51 -31.56 -4.24
C PHE A 38 -21.98 -30.26 -4.89
N VAL A 39 -20.80 -30.31 -5.53
CA VAL A 39 -20.14 -29.08 -6.02
C VAL A 39 -20.76 -28.57 -7.32
N GLN A 40 -21.11 -29.46 -8.25
CA GLN A 40 -21.54 -29.07 -9.60
C GLN A 40 -23.06 -28.97 -9.71
N LYS A 41 -23.81 -29.98 -9.23
CA LYS A 41 -25.28 -30.00 -9.37
C LYS A 41 -25.97 -29.15 -8.30
N TYR A 42 -25.58 -29.29 -7.03
CA TYR A 42 -26.19 -28.55 -5.93
C TYR A 42 -25.65 -27.11 -5.86
N LEU A 43 -24.35 -26.92 -5.61
CA LEU A 43 -23.75 -25.58 -5.45
C LEU A 43 -23.58 -24.80 -6.76
N GLY A 44 -23.70 -25.44 -7.92
CA GLY A 44 -23.55 -24.80 -9.22
C GLY A 44 -22.13 -24.33 -9.56
N LEU A 45 -21.10 -24.86 -8.89
CA LEU A 45 -19.70 -24.50 -9.08
C LEU A 45 -19.02 -25.44 -10.09
N HIS A 46 -18.08 -24.93 -10.88
CA HIS A 46 -17.30 -25.74 -11.85
C HIS A 46 -18.14 -26.57 -12.84
N THR A 47 -19.24 -26.03 -13.35
CA THR A 47 -20.18 -26.69 -14.30
C THR A 47 -19.70 -26.71 -15.77
N GLN A 48 -18.49 -26.23 -16.04
CA GLN A 48 -17.94 -26.09 -17.40
C GLN A 48 -17.49 -27.45 -17.98
N LEU A 49 -17.60 -27.63 -19.31
CA LEU A 49 -17.30 -28.89 -20.02
C LEU A 49 -15.89 -29.46 -19.75
N HIS A 50 -14.88 -28.59 -19.56
CA HIS A 50 -13.48 -28.96 -19.36
C HIS A 50 -12.96 -28.72 -17.93
N TYR A 51 -13.80 -28.97 -16.92
CA TYR A 51 -13.45 -28.74 -15.52
C TYR A 51 -12.30 -29.64 -15.02
N ASN A 52 -11.60 -29.19 -13.97
CA ASN A 52 -10.61 -30.01 -13.26
C ASN A 52 -11.27 -30.87 -12.17
N PRO A 53 -11.26 -32.22 -12.30
CA PRO A 53 -11.90 -33.10 -11.33
C PRO A 53 -11.24 -33.07 -9.94
N LYS A 54 -9.94 -32.75 -9.86
CA LYS A 54 -9.23 -32.63 -8.57
C LYS A 54 -9.77 -31.46 -7.75
N THR A 55 -10.08 -30.34 -8.42
CA THR A 55 -10.67 -29.16 -7.77
C THR A 55 -12.05 -29.48 -7.21
N VAL A 56 -12.88 -30.19 -7.98
CA VAL A 56 -14.22 -30.63 -7.53
C VAL A 56 -14.12 -31.57 -6.32
N GLN A 57 -13.20 -32.54 -6.36
CA GLN A 57 -12.96 -33.45 -5.22
C GLN A 57 -12.47 -32.70 -3.98
N LEU A 58 -11.58 -31.72 -4.15
CA LEU A 58 -11.03 -30.94 -3.04
C LEU A 58 -12.11 -30.07 -2.36
N LEU A 59 -12.98 -29.44 -3.14
CA LEU A 59 -14.08 -28.63 -2.61
C LEU A 59 -15.15 -29.51 -1.93
N ALA A 60 -15.49 -30.65 -2.51
CA ALA A 60 -16.39 -31.62 -1.89
C ALA A 60 -15.80 -32.20 -0.58
N GLY A 61 -14.49 -32.40 -0.57
CA GLY A 61 -13.73 -32.84 0.60
C GLY A 61 -13.86 -31.91 1.80
N VAL A 62 -14.31 -30.67 1.65
CA VAL A 62 -14.58 -29.80 2.80
C VAL A 62 -15.82 -30.27 3.58
N ALA A 63 -16.85 -30.74 2.87
CA ALA A 63 -18.07 -31.28 3.47
C ALA A 63 -17.92 -32.76 3.85
N ASP A 64 -17.18 -33.55 3.08
CA ASP A 64 -16.80 -34.93 3.41
C ASP A 64 -15.74 -34.92 4.53
N THR A 65 -16.20 -35.13 5.76
CA THR A 65 -15.36 -35.13 6.96
C THR A 65 -14.66 -36.46 7.17
N THR A 66 -15.28 -37.56 6.73
CA THR A 66 -14.74 -38.92 6.85
C THR A 66 -13.67 -39.23 5.80
N LYS A 67 -13.61 -38.42 4.73
CA LYS A 67 -12.69 -38.54 3.59
C LYS A 67 -12.85 -39.84 2.82
N ASP A 68 -14.05 -40.41 2.82
CA ASP A 68 -14.38 -41.63 2.08
C ASP A 68 -14.75 -41.35 0.60
N GLY A 69 -14.85 -40.06 0.22
CA GLY A 69 -15.16 -39.62 -1.13
C GLY A 69 -16.66 -39.45 -1.40
N LEU A 70 -17.50 -39.67 -0.39
CA LEU A 70 -18.94 -39.49 -0.41
C LEU A 70 -19.36 -38.51 0.69
N ILE A 71 -20.52 -37.88 0.51
CA ILE A 71 -21.07 -36.97 1.52
C ILE A 71 -22.39 -37.57 2.02
N SER A 72 -22.39 -37.96 3.29
CA SER A 72 -23.59 -38.43 4.00
C SER A 72 -24.52 -37.26 4.36
N PHE A 73 -25.78 -37.57 4.70
CA PHE A 73 -26.71 -36.53 5.16
C PHE A 73 -26.22 -35.84 6.45
N GLN A 74 -25.56 -36.58 7.36
CA GLN A 74 -25.02 -36.01 8.60
C GLN A 74 -23.89 -35.00 8.31
N GLU A 75 -23.04 -35.30 7.35
CA GLU A 75 -21.97 -34.40 6.90
C GLU A 75 -22.52 -33.18 6.17
N PHE A 76 -23.53 -33.37 5.33
CA PHE A 76 -24.25 -32.28 4.67
C PHE A 76 -24.89 -31.32 5.69
N LEU A 77 -25.48 -31.85 6.77
CA LEU A 77 -26.03 -31.05 7.88
C LEU A 77 -24.94 -30.39 8.73
N ALA A 78 -23.83 -31.09 8.98
CA ALA A 78 -22.69 -30.56 9.72
C ALA A 78 -22.03 -29.39 8.96
N PHE A 79 -21.90 -29.51 7.64
CA PHE A 79 -21.34 -28.45 6.81
C PHE A 79 -22.24 -27.20 6.76
N GLU A 80 -23.57 -27.36 6.70
CA GLU A 80 -24.50 -26.23 6.84
C GLU A 80 -24.31 -25.51 8.18
N SER A 81 -24.09 -26.27 9.25
CA SER A 81 -23.78 -25.72 10.58
C SER A 81 -22.54 -24.84 10.56
N VAL A 82 -21.48 -25.27 9.86
CA VAL A 82 -20.22 -24.52 9.73
C VAL A 82 -20.45 -23.20 9.00
N LEU A 83 -21.24 -23.21 7.93
CA LEU A 83 -21.53 -22.01 7.12
C LEU A 83 -22.30 -20.92 7.87
N CYS A 84 -23.03 -21.28 8.92
CA CYS A 84 -23.75 -20.33 9.77
C CYS A 84 -22.87 -19.65 10.84
N VAL A 85 -21.64 -20.12 11.06
CA VAL A 85 -20.74 -19.55 12.07
C VAL A 85 -20.05 -18.29 11.52
N PRO A 86 -19.82 -17.24 12.34
CA PRO A 86 -19.15 -16.00 11.90
C PRO A 86 -17.76 -16.22 11.28
N ASP A 87 -17.06 -17.28 11.68
CA ASP A 87 -15.73 -17.65 11.23
C ASP A 87 -15.74 -18.73 10.11
N ALA A 88 -16.90 -19.00 9.47
CA ALA A 88 -17.09 -20.05 8.45
C ALA A 88 -15.98 -20.07 7.39
N LEU A 89 -15.58 -18.90 6.90
CA LEU A 89 -14.50 -18.74 5.92
C LEU A 89 -13.18 -19.40 6.33
N PHE A 90 -12.81 -19.29 7.61
CA PHE A 90 -11.56 -19.84 8.13
C PHE A 90 -11.67 -21.34 8.37
N ILE A 91 -12.83 -21.80 8.83
CA ILE A 91 -13.11 -23.24 9.07
C ILE A 91 -13.11 -23.99 7.73
N VAL A 92 -13.78 -23.45 6.72
CA VAL A 92 -13.79 -24.01 5.34
C VAL A 92 -12.38 -24.05 4.78
N ALA A 93 -11.58 -22.99 4.96
CA ALA A 93 -10.19 -23.00 4.53
C ALA A 93 -9.36 -24.08 5.25
N PHE A 94 -9.60 -24.34 6.54
CA PHE A 94 -8.91 -25.38 7.28
C PHE A 94 -9.28 -26.78 6.81
N GLN A 95 -10.58 -27.05 6.66
CA GLN A 95 -11.10 -28.33 6.18
C GLN A 95 -10.58 -28.66 4.78
N LEU A 96 -10.30 -27.63 3.97
CA LEU A 96 -9.60 -27.78 2.69
C LEU A 96 -8.21 -28.41 2.86
N PHE A 97 -7.47 -28.02 3.91
CA PHE A 97 -6.13 -28.52 4.23
C PHE A 97 -6.10 -29.80 5.07
N ASP A 98 -7.19 -30.13 5.75
CA ASP A 98 -7.31 -31.38 6.49
C ASP A 98 -7.73 -32.52 5.55
N LYS A 99 -6.76 -33.06 4.81
CA LYS A 99 -7.01 -34.18 3.88
C LYS A 99 -7.30 -35.51 4.57
N THR A 100 -7.07 -35.63 5.88
CA THR A 100 -7.20 -36.87 6.64
C THR A 100 -8.39 -36.87 7.60
N GLY A 101 -9.13 -35.76 7.73
CA GLY A 101 -10.29 -35.65 8.63
C GLY A 101 -9.91 -35.72 10.12
N THR A 102 -8.64 -35.50 10.44
CA THR A 102 -8.09 -35.70 11.80
C THR A 102 -8.21 -34.45 12.69
N GLY A 103 -8.69 -33.33 12.14
CA GLY A 103 -8.64 -32.02 12.78
C GLY A 103 -7.21 -31.48 12.90
N CYS A 104 -6.27 -31.99 12.10
CA CYS A 104 -4.87 -31.60 12.07
C CYS A 104 -4.36 -31.43 10.63
N VAL A 105 -3.59 -30.37 10.39
CA VAL A 105 -2.96 -30.11 9.08
C VAL A 105 -1.46 -30.38 9.17
N SER A 106 -0.97 -31.31 8.35
CA SER A 106 0.46 -31.65 8.21
C SER A 106 1.17 -30.76 7.20
N PHE A 107 2.51 -30.79 7.22
CA PHE A 107 3.34 -30.13 6.21
C PHE A 107 3.02 -30.66 4.80
N GLU A 108 2.83 -31.97 4.67
CA GLU A 108 2.53 -32.62 3.39
C GLU A 108 1.19 -32.14 2.81
N ASN A 109 0.17 -31.98 3.65
CA ASN A 109 -1.14 -31.48 3.22
C ASN A 109 -1.04 -30.05 2.68
N VAL A 110 -0.32 -29.17 3.40
CA VAL A 110 -0.06 -27.80 2.93
C VAL A 110 0.71 -27.84 1.62
N ARG A 111 1.81 -28.59 1.54
CA ARG A 111 2.61 -28.69 0.32
C ARG A 111 1.79 -29.13 -0.87
N ASP A 112 1.00 -30.18 -0.73
CA ASP A 112 0.20 -30.75 -1.82
C ASP A 112 -0.83 -29.74 -2.34
N ILE A 113 -1.62 -29.13 -1.45
CA ILE A 113 -2.70 -28.22 -1.85
C ILE A 113 -2.13 -26.94 -2.47
N PHE A 114 -1.09 -26.38 -1.88
CA PHE A 114 -0.40 -25.22 -2.46
C PHE A 114 0.21 -25.54 -3.81
N SER A 115 0.76 -26.75 -3.97
CA SER A 115 1.39 -27.15 -5.24
C SER A 115 0.39 -27.24 -6.39
N GLN A 116 -0.88 -27.46 -6.06
CA GLN A 116 -1.97 -27.52 -7.04
C GLN A 116 -2.51 -26.13 -7.43
N THR A 117 -2.17 -25.06 -6.69
CA THR A 117 -2.67 -23.72 -7.02
C THR A 117 -2.08 -23.18 -8.32
N THR A 118 -2.89 -22.45 -9.09
CA THR A 118 -2.46 -21.80 -10.34
C THR A 118 -1.25 -20.89 -10.14
N VAL A 119 -1.14 -20.26 -8.97
CA VAL A 119 -0.04 -19.34 -8.69
C VAL A 119 1.29 -20.07 -8.46
N HIS A 120 1.29 -21.26 -7.85
CA HIS A 120 2.52 -22.04 -7.69
C HIS A 120 3.07 -22.53 -9.02
N HIS A 121 2.20 -22.88 -9.98
CA HIS A 121 2.64 -23.22 -11.34
C HIS A 121 3.41 -22.08 -12.04
N HIS A 122 3.13 -20.82 -11.68
CA HIS A 122 3.83 -19.65 -12.23
C HIS A 122 5.00 -19.16 -11.37
N ILE A 123 5.03 -19.49 -10.08
CA ILE A 123 6.04 -19.00 -9.13
C ILE A 123 6.46 -20.15 -8.18
N PRO A 124 7.70 -20.67 -8.32
CA PRO A 124 8.19 -21.72 -7.43
C PRO A 124 8.32 -21.19 -5.99
N PHE A 125 7.98 -22.03 -5.01
CA PHE A 125 8.02 -21.72 -3.58
C PHE A 125 9.18 -22.49 -2.93
N ASN A 126 9.98 -21.79 -2.11
CA ASN A 126 11.06 -22.43 -1.36
C ASN A 126 10.48 -23.11 -0.10
N TRP A 127 10.32 -24.43 -0.16
CA TRP A 127 9.85 -25.26 0.95
C TRP A 127 10.87 -25.41 2.10
N ASN A 128 12.12 -24.95 1.92
CA ASN A 128 13.20 -24.97 2.90
C ASN A 128 13.47 -23.57 3.48
N CYS A 129 12.43 -22.76 3.68
CA CYS A 129 12.59 -21.43 4.26
C CYS A 129 12.34 -21.43 5.78
N GLU A 130 12.90 -20.43 6.47
CA GLU A 130 12.73 -20.23 7.92
C GLU A 130 11.25 -20.19 8.35
N PHE A 131 10.38 -19.71 7.45
CA PHE A 131 8.94 -19.77 7.64
C PHE A 131 8.44 -21.21 7.83
N ILE A 132 8.79 -22.16 6.95
CA ILE A 132 8.34 -23.56 7.07
C ILE A 132 8.89 -24.20 8.34
N HIS A 133 10.15 -23.92 8.68
CA HIS A 133 10.79 -24.44 9.89
C HIS A 133 10.14 -23.91 11.18
N LEU A 134 9.73 -22.64 11.22
CA LEU A 134 9.03 -22.07 12.37
C LEU A 134 7.69 -22.77 12.67
N HIS A 135 6.99 -23.20 11.62
CA HIS A 135 5.61 -23.71 11.74
C HIS A 135 5.54 -25.24 11.84
N PHE A 136 6.37 -25.95 11.08
CA PHE A 136 6.39 -27.41 11.03
C PHE A 136 7.60 -28.03 11.78
N GLY A 137 8.50 -27.19 12.30
CA GLY A 137 9.75 -27.61 12.93
C GLY A 137 10.85 -27.88 11.90
N ASN A 138 12.10 -27.98 12.35
CA ASN A 138 13.23 -28.34 11.49
C ASN A 138 13.01 -29.70 10.80
N ASP A 139 12.40 -30.65 11.51
CA ASP A 139 12.12 -32.00 11.03
C ASP A 139 10.75 -32.15 10.34
N ARG A 140 9.95 -31.07 10.23
CA ARG A 140 8.61 -31.03 9.61
C ARG A 140 7.54 -31.92 10.22
N LYS A 141 7.79 -32.50 11.40
CA LYS A 141 6.88 -33.43 12.09
C LYS A 141 5.75 -32.74 12.89
N LYS A 142 5.79 -31.42 13.05
CA LYS A 142 4.77 -30.68 13.82
C LYS A 142 3.52 -30.45 12.98
N SER A 143 2.35 -30.78 13.51
CA SER A 143 1.06 -30.55 12.86
C SER A 143 0.30 -29.35 13.47
N LEU A 144 -0.61 -28.78 12.68
CA LEU A 144 -1.49 -27.69 13.11
C LEU A 144 -2.85 -28.27 13.51
N SER A 145 -3.15 -28.35 14.81
CA SER A 145 -4.41 -28.90 15.35
C SER A 145 -5.47 -27.85 15.69
N ASP A 146 -6.75 -28.22 15.51
CA ASP A 146 -7.92 -27.32 15.66
C ASP A 146 -8.40 -27.10 17.12
N ARG A 147 -8.14 -28.05 18.03
CA ARG A 147 -8.79 -28.14 19.37
C ARG A 147 -8.31 -27.15 20.46
N SER A 148 -7.72 -26.00 20.13
CA SER A 148 -7.25 -25.05 21.16
C SER A 148 -7.80 -23.65 20.94
N TYR A 149 -8.11 -22.88 22.00
CA TYR A 149 -8.41 -21.43 21.89
C TYR A 149 -7.28 -20.64 21.17
N GLN A 150 -6.10 -21.25 21.11
CA GLN A 150 -4.92 -20.85 20.34
C GLN A 150 -5.09 -20.99 18.82
N CYS A 151 -6.15 -21.66 18.33
CA CYS A 151 -6.44 -21.89 16.93
C CYS A 151 -6.73 -20.58 16.18
N ARG A 152 -7.45 -19.62 16.78
CA ARG A 152 -7.59 -18.25 16.23
C ARG A 152 -6.25 -17.52 16.03
N ARG A 153 -5.24 -17.81 16.86
CA ARG A 153 -3.86 -17.35 16.65
C ARG A 153 -3.12 -18.18 15.60
N LYS A 154 -3.31 -19.51 15.55
CA LYS A 154 -2.70 -20.44 14.57
C LYS A 154 -3.23 -20.28 13.12
N TYR A 155 -4.51 -19.92 12.94
CA TYR A 155 -5.08 -19.58 11.63
C TYR A 155 -4.40 -18.38 10.98
N ARG A 156 -3.99 -17.42 11.81
CA ARG A 156 -3.11 -16.32 11.41
C ARG A 156 -1.83 -16.83 10.72
N HIS A 157 -1.36 -18.03 11.01
CA HIS A 157 -0.14 -18.60 10.41
C HIS A 157 -0.36 -19.19 9.02
N ILE A 158 -1.46 -19.91 8.78
CA ILE A 158 -1.86 -20.32 7.42
C ILE A 158 -2.15 -19.07 6.57
N VAL A 159 -2.84 -18.09 7.16
CA VAL A 159 -3.04 -16.77 6.54
C VAL A 159 -1.72 -16.03 6.32
N LEU A 160 -0.71 -16.17 7.20
CA LEU A 160 0.63 -15.62 7.00
C LEU A 160 1.38 -16.35 5.87
N ILE A 161 1.22 -17.67 5.68
CA ILE A 161 1.74 -18.38 4.49
C ILE A 161 1.16 -17.75 3.23
N LEU A 162 -0.17 -17.56 3.23
CA LEU A 162 -0.94 -17.11 2.08
C LEU A 162 -0.69 -15.61 1.78
N LEU A 163 -0.56 -14.79 2.82
CA LEU A 163 -0.16 -13.38 2.72
C LEU A 163 1.31 -13.25 2.31
N TYR A 164 2.23 -14.04 2.85
CA TYR A 164 3.65 -14.09 2.45
C TYR A 164 3.77 -14.35 0.94
N PHE A 165 2.92 -15.22 0.42
CA PHE A 165 2.89 -15.56 -0.98
C PHE A 165 2.23 -14.47 -1.85
N GLN A 166 1.14 -13.85 -1.39
CA GLN A 166 0.54 -12.66 -2.04
C GLN A 166 1.54 -11.48 -2.08
N ILE A 167 2.33 -11.30 -1.03
CA ILE A 167 3.40 -10.29 -0.96
C ILE A 167 4.51 -10.65 -1.96
N ASN A 168 4.97 -11.91 -2.01
CA ASN A 168 6.00 -12.33 -2.99
C ASN A 168 5.55 -12.21 -4.45
N LYS A 169 4.26 -12.38 -4.75
CA LYS A 169 3.70 -12.13 -6.09
C LYS A 169 3.90 -10.66 -6.53
N ASN A 170 3.79 -9.72 -5.60
CA ASN A 170 3.97 -8.28 -5.87
C ASN A 170 5.44 -7.82 -5.86
N PHE A 171 6.35 -8.60 -5.27
CA PHE A 171 7.76 -8.23 -5.09
C PHE A 171 8.71 -8.74 -6.18
N LYS A 172 8.22 -9.34 -7.26
CA LYS A 172 9.07 -9.80 -8.39
C LYS A 172 9.56 -8.67 -9.31
N THR A 173 9.80 -7.50 -8.74
CA THR A 173 10.52 -6.39 -9.38
C THR A 173 11.50 -5.79 -8.36
N ASN A 174 12.79 -6.03 -8.60
CA ASN A 174 14.00 -5.51 -7.93
C ASN A 174 14.63 -6.33 -6.77
N ARG A 175 15.95 -6.53 -6.91
CA ARG A 175 16.86 -7.21 -5.98
C ARG A 175 16.94 -6.44 -4.67
N ILE A 176 16.53 -7.05 -3.57
CA ILE A 176 16.86 -6.60 -2.21
C ILE A 176 17.43 -7.80 -1.44
N SER A 177 18.53 -7.57 -0.72
CA SER A 177 19.36 -8.57 -0.03
C SER A 177 18.60 -9.38 1.04
N GLU A 178 18.92 -10.68 1.13
CA GLU A 178 18.23 -11.68 1.98
C GLU A 178 18.25 -11.38 3.48
N ARG A 179 19.13 -10.50 3.95
CA ARG A 179 19.31 -10.19 5.38
C ARG A 179 18.24 -9.24 5.96
N THR A 180 17.49 -8.53 5.11
CA THR A 180 16.51 -7.51 5.55
C THR A 180 15.08 -8.05 5.64
N ARG A 181 14.80 -9.22 5.04
CA ARG A 181 13.47 -9.83 4.98
C ARG A 181 12.82 -10.11 6.34
N PRO A 182 13.48 -10.73 7.34
CA PRO A 182 12.82 -11.06 8.60
C PRO A 182 12.45 -9.82 9.44
N ILE A 183 13.23 -8.74 9.33
CA ILE A 183 12.95 -7.46 10.00
C ILE A 183 11.74 -6.77 9.34
N LEU A 184 11.65 -6.83 8.01
CA LEU A 184 10.50 -6.34 7.23
C LEU A 184 9.20 -7.12 7.56
N PHE A 185 9.30 -8.44 7.79
CA PHE A 185 8.16 -9.28 8.17
C PHE A 185 7.64 -8.99 9.58
N SER A 186 8.55 -8.68 10.53
CA SER A 186 8.15 -8.27 11.86
C SER A 186 7.49 -6.88 11.86
N MET A 187 7.92 -5.97 10.97
CA MET A 187 7.32 -4.64 10.78
C MET A 187 5.98 -4.67 10.00
N ALA A 188 5.78 -5.66 9.13
CA ALA A 188 4.52 -5.87 8.39
C ALA A 188 3.36 -6.37 9.28
N SER A 189 3.64 -6.82 10.52
CA SER A 189 2.64 -7.34 11.46
C SER A 189 1.89 -6.25 12.26
N LEU A 190 2.22 -4.97 12.02
CA LEU A 190 1.58 -3.81 12.64
C LEU A 190 0.81 -3.04 11.55
N ASN A 191 -0.51 -3.23 11.48
CA ASN A 191 -1.39 -2.67 10.43
C ASN A 191 -1.29 -1.14 10.23
N ALA A 192 -0.75 -0.39 11.21
CA ALA A 192 -0.47 1.05 11.08
C ALA A 192 0.99 1.36 10.71
N GLN A 193 1.97 0.57 11.17
CA GLN A 193 3.39 0.80 10.90
C GLN A 193 3.76 0.36 9.48
N GLY A 194 3.16 -0.73 8.97
CA GLY A 194 3.35 -1.19 7.60
C GLY A 194 2.88 -0.13 6.58
N PHE A 195 1.71 0.47 6.81
CA PHE A 195 1.22 1.59 6.00
C PHE A 195 2.23 2.74 5.93
N LEU A 196 2.78 3.16 7.08
CA LEU A 196 3.78 4.23 7.15
C LEU A 196 5.10 3.87 6.46
N VAL A 197 5.56 2.61 6.56
CA VAL A 197 6.79 2.14 5.91
C VAL A 197 6.62 2.04 4.39
N TYR A 198 5.50 1.50 3.90
CA TYR A 198 5.21 1.46 2.46
C TYR A 198 5.05 2.88 1.89
N MET A 199 4.36 3.78 2.60
CA MET A 199 4.32 5.19 2.24
C MET A 199 5.73 5.76 2.14
N ASP A 200 6.58 5.51 3.14
CA ASP A 200 7.94 6.03 3.17
C ASP A 200 8.78 5.53 2.00
N GLU A 201 8.70 4.25 1.62
CA GLU A 201 9.47 3.68 0.52
C GLU A 201 9.12 4.31 -0.85
N TYR A 202 7.83 4.42 -1.17
CA TYR A 202 7.38 5.02 -2.44
C TYR A 202 7.55 6.55 -2.46
N ILE A 203 7.25 7.22 -1.35
CA ILE A 203 7.42 8.68 -1.22
C ILE A 203 8.91 9.03 -1.26
N SER A 204 9.78 8.24 -0.64
CA SER A 204 11.23 8.39 -0.69
C SER A 204 11.79 8.19 -2.08
N THR A 205 11.27 7.22 -2.84
CA THR A 205 11.66 7.00 -4.24
C THR A 205 11.30 8.22 -5.10
N GLY A 206 10.06 8.73 -4.97
CA GLY A 206 9.62 9.93 -5.68
C GLY A 206 10.43 11.17 -5.27
N ALA A 207 10.67 11.36 -3.97
CA ALA A 207 11.47 12.47 -3.45
C ALA A 207 12.93 12.42 -3.95
N THR A 208 13.53 11.23 -4.04
CA THR A 208 14.88 11.01 -4.57
C THR A 208 14.94 11.34 -6.06
N ALA A 209 13.95 10.92 -6.85
CA ALA A 209 13.91 11.17 -8.28
C ALA A 209 13.87 12.68 -8.62
N VAL A 210 13.09 13.47 -7.86
CA VAL A 210 12.99 14.92 -8.07
C VAL A 210 14.04 15.74 -7.31
N TYR A 211 14.88 15.09 -6.49
CA TYR A 211 15.82 15.78 -5.62
C TYR A 211 16.84 16.67 -6.36
N PRO A 212 17.39 16.27 -7.52
CA PRO A 212 18.27 17.15 -8.30
C PRO A 212 17.60 18.48 -8.68
N ILE A 213 16.30 18.46 -8.97
CA ILE A 213 15.50 19.66 -9.29
C ILE A 213 15.30 20.51 -8.03
N ASP A 214 15.07 19.88 -6.88
CA ASP A 214 14.99 20.56 -5.58
C ASP A 214 16.27 21.34 -5.26
N LEU A 215 17.43 20.72 -5.44
CA LEU A 215 18.72 21.35 -5.18
C LEU A 215 18.94 22.57 -6.08
N VAL A 216 18.71 22.42 -7.40
CA VAL A 216 18.83 23.54 -8.36
C VAL A 216 17.88 24.68 -8.00
N LYS A 217 16.63 24.35 -7.64
CA LYS A 217 15.62 25.32 -7.19
C LYS A 217 16.10 26.09 -5.95
N THR A 218 16.56 25.40 -4.90
CA THR A 218 17.03 26.03 -3.66
C THR A 218 18.20 26.99 -3.92
N ARG A 219 19.17 26.60 -4.77
CA ARG A 219 20.31 27.46 -5.12
C ARG A 219 19.89 28.71 -5.90
N MET A 220 19.03 28.53 -6.91
CA MET A 220 18.48 29.65 -7.68
C MET A 220 17.67 30.62 -6.81
N GLN A 221 16.94 30.13 -5.80
CA GLN A 221 16.19 30.97 -4.86
C GLN A 221 17.08 31.70 -3.85
N ASN A 222 18.19 31.09 -3.44
CA ASN A 222 19.17 31.68 -2.55
C ASN A 222 20.10 32.69 -3.23
N GLN A 223 20.20 32.69 -4.57
CA GLN A 223 21.01 33.66 -5.30
C GLN A 223 20.51 35.10 -5.07
N ARG A 224 21.32 35.89 -4.35
CA ARG A 224 21.11 37.32 -4.07
C ARG A 224 21.88 38.16 -5.07
N SER A 225 21.32 39.30 -5.49
CA SER A 225 22.02 40.24 -6.36
C SER A 225 23.10 41.03 -5.60
N THR A 226 22.87 41.27 -4.31
CA THR A 226 23.74 42.06 -3.43
C THR A 226 24.82 41.16 -2.80
N GLY A 227 26.08 41.33 -3.21
CA GLY A 227 27.23 40.57 -2.70
C GLY A 227 28.08 39.85 -3.75
N SER A 228 27.81 40.03 -5.05
CA SER A 228 28.78 39.64 -6.08
C SER A 228 29.87 40.71 -6.17
N PHE A 229 31.11 40.36 -5.78
CA PHE A 229 32.28 41.25 -5.85
C PHE A 229 32.52 41.84 -7.27
N VAL A 230 31.85 41.27 -8.29
CA VAL A 230 32.02 41.59 -9.73
C VAL A 230 30.69 42.01 -10.39
N GLY A 231 29.58 42.12 -9.64
CA GLY A 231 28.26 42.47 -10.23
C GLY A 231 27.62 41.37 -11.10
N GLU A 232 28.32 40.26 -11.39
CA GLU A 232 27.76 39.13 -12.13
C GLU A 232 27.03 38.14 -11.21
N LEU A 233 25.85 37.67 -11.65
CA LEU A 233 25.09 36.61 -10.97
C LEU A 233 25.83 35.27 -11.02
N MET A 234 25.84 34.51 -9.92
CA MET A 234 26.52 33.21 -9.81
C MET A 234 26.00 32.18 -10.84
N TYR A 235 24.69 32.18 -11.11
CA TYR A 235 24.01 31.33 -12.07
C TYR A 235 23.15 32.19 -13.01
N LYS A 236 23.25 31.93 -14.33
CA LYS A 236 22.45 32.62 -15.35
C LYS A 236 21.00 32.12 -15.38
N ASN A 237 20.82 30.80 -15.22
CA ASN A 237 19.51 30.13 -15.19
C ASN A 237 19.63 28.75 -14.50
N SER A 238 18.52 28.03 -14.36
CA SER A 238 18.49 26.70 -13.72
C SER A 238 19.36 25.66 -14.43
N PHE A 239 19.50 25.73 -15.76
CA PHE A 239 20.37 24.81 -16.51
C PHE A 239 21.86 25.10 -16.28
N ASP A 240 22.25 26.37 -16.22
CA ASP A 240 23.61 26.80 -15.88
C ASP A 240 23.96 26.38 -14.44
N CYS A 241 23.01 26.51 -13.51
CA CYS A 241 23.15 26.00 -12.14
C CYS A 241 23.40 24.48 -12.14
N ALA A 242 22.56 23.70 -12.82
CA ALA A 242 22.72 22.25 -12.92
C ALA A 242 24.06 21.86 -13.56
N LYS A 243 24.47 22.54 -14.64
CA LYS A 243 25.74 22.29 -15.33
C LYS A 243 26.94 22.56 -14.41
N LYS A 244 26.89 23.64 -13.63
CA LYS A 244 27.94 24.00 -12.65
C LYS A 244 27.98 23.00 -11.49
N VAL A 245 26.85 22.57 -10.96
CA VAL A 245 26.78 21.50 -9.93
C VAL A 245 27.45 20.23 -10.45
N LEU A 246 27.08 19.78 -11.65
CA LEU A 246 27.67 18.58 -12.25
C LEU A 246 29.19 18.72 -12.47
N ARG A 247 29.64 19.90 -12.92
CA ARG A 247 31.06 20.16 -13.21
C ARG A 247 31.93 20.27 -11.96
N TYR A 248 31.43 20.90 -10.90
CA TYR A 248 32.24 21.23 -9.71
C TYR A 248 32.01 20.30 -8.51
N GLU A 249 30.83 19.67 -8.40
CA GLU A 249 30.48 18.78 -7.29
C GLU A 249 30.22 17.33 -7.72
N GLY A 250 30.11 17.08 -9.03
CA GLY A 250 29.80 15.77 -9.59
C GLY A 250 28.34 15.35 -9.40
N VAL A 251 28.02 14.14 -9.86
CA VAL A 251 26.65 13.58 -9.83
C VAL A 251 26.10 13.46 -8.40
N PHE A 252 26.95 13.08 -7.43
CA PHE A 252 26.55 12.97 -6.03
C PHE A 252 26.29 14.33 -5.36
N GLY A 253 26.81 15.43 -5.93
CA GLY A 253 26.51 16.80 -5.48
C GLY A 253 25.03 17.12 -5.50
N PHE A 254 24.29 16.59 -6.49
CA PHE A 254 22.84 16.78 -6.61
C PHE A 254 22.04 16.22 -5.43
N TYR A 255 22.57 15.26 -4.68
CA TYR A 255 21.87 14.58 -3.59
C TYR A 255 22.30 15.05 -2.20
N ARG A 256 23.04 16.15 -2.11
CA ARG A 256 23.52 16.70 -0.84
C ARG A 256 22.34 17.20 0.02
N GLY A 257 22.15 16.58 1.18
CA GLY A 257 21.03 16.86 2.08
C GLY A 257 19.80 15.97 1.85
N LEU A 258 19.90 14.90 1.03
CA LEU A 258 18.80 13.97 0.78
C LEU A 258 18.37 13.24 2.07
N LEU A 259 19.31 12.85 2.92
CA LEU A 259 19.02 12.03 4.10
C LEU A 259 18.00 12.68 5.08
N PRO A 260 18.15 13.96 5.51
CA PRO A 260 17.11 14.62 6.30
C PRO A 260 15.76 14.74 5.59
N GLN A 261 15.75 14.84 4.25
CA GLN A 261 14.51 14.82 3.48
C GLN A 261 13.84 13.47 3.64
N LEU A 262 14.54 12.35 3.35
CA LEU A 262 13.97 11.00 3.41
C LEU A 262 13.34 10.71 4.78
N ILE A 263 14.05 11.03 5.87
CA ILE A 263 13.55 10.85 7.24
C ILE A 263 12.26 11.65 7.50
N GLY A 264 12.12 12.82 6.87
CA GLY A 264 11.02 13.75 7.11
C GLY A 264 9.81 13.62 6.19
N VAL A 265 9.93 13.00 5.01
CA VAL A 265 8.86 13.10 4.00
C VAL A 265 7.61 12.34 4.42
N ALA A 266 7.74 11.09 4.90
CA ALA A 266 6.57 10.32 5.29
C ALA A 266 5.81 10.95 6.48
N PRO A 267 6.47 11.35 7.59
CA PRO A 267 5.78 12.07 8.67
C PRO A 267 5.14 13.38 8.21
N GLU A 268 5.82 14.16 7.37
CA GLU A 268 5.29 15.39 6.77
C GLU A 268 3.97 15.13 6.03
N LYS A 269 3.96 14.14 5.12
CA LYS A 269 2.78 13.84 4.30
C LYS A 269 1.67 13.17 5.09
N ALA A 270 2.00 12.29 6.02
CA ALA A 270 1.02 11.61 6.87
C ALA A 270 0.22 12.63 7.70
N ILE A 271 0.89 13.52 8.44
CA ILE A 271 0.22 14.55 9.25
C ILE A 271 -0.69 15.41 8.38
N LYS A 272 -0.17 15.85 7.23
CA LYS A 272 -0.91 16.72 6.32
C LYS A 272 -2.16 16.05 5.76
N LEU A 273 -2.07 14.80 5.31
CA LEU A 273 -3.23 14.06 4.78
C LEU A 273 -4.24 13.74 5.87
N THR A 274 -3.79 13.23 7.03
CA THR A 274 -4.67 12.90 8.16
C THR A 274 -5.44 14.12 8.65
N VAL A 275 -4.78 15.27 8.84
CA VAL A 275 -5.45 16.48 9.32
C VAL A 275 -6.41 17.04 8.26
N ASN A 276 -6.04 16.98 6.99
CA ASN A 276 -6.92 17.40 5.91
C ASN A 276 -8.21 16.58 5.89
N ASP A 277 -8.10 15.26 5.91
CA ASP A 277 -9.24 14.34 5.86
C ASP A 277 -10.11 14.50 7.11
N PHE A 278 -9.51 14.57 8.31
CA PHE A 278 -10.23 14.83 9.56
C PHE A 278 -11.02 16.15 9.56
N MET A 279 -10.44 17.23 9.02
CA MET A 279 -11.12 18.53 8.94
C MET A 279 -12.24 18.50 7.90
N ARG A 280 -12.02 17.86 6.74
CA ARG A 280 -13.05 17.70 5.70
C ARG A 280 -14.23 16.88 6.21
N ASP A 281 -13.98 15.82 6.97
CA ASP A 281 -15.03 15.02 7.59
C ASP A 281 -15.90 15.84 8.54
N LYS A 282 -15.29 16.71 9.35
CA LYS A 282 -16.04 17.61 10.24
C LYS A 282 -16.87 18.67 9.50
N PHE A 283 -16.44 19.05 8.31
CA PHE A 283 -17.13 20.05 7.49
C PHE A 283 -18.07 19.44 6.43
N THR A 284 -18.14 18.11 6.34
CA THR A 284 -19.05 17.43 5.42
C THR A 284 -20.49 17.67 5.87
N THR A 285 -21.28 18.27 4.98
CA THR A 285 -22.70 18.55 5.25
C THR A 285 -23.54 17.29 5.03
N LYS A 286 -24.82 17.31 5.44
CA LYS A 286 -25.75 16.18 5.26
C LYS A 286 -25.99 15.76 3.80
N GLU A 287 -25.57 16.60 2.85
CA GLU A 287 -25.68 16.39 1.41
C GLU A 287 -24.36 15.85 0.80
N ASP A 288 -23.42 15.37 1.63
CA ASP A 288 -22.08 14.88 1.21
C ASP A 288 -21.25 15.92 0.44
N THR A 289 -21.56 17.21 0.61
CA THR A 289 -20.80 18.32 0.01
C THR A 289 -20.04 19.11 1.06
N ILE A 290 -18.88 19.64 0.67
CA ILE A 290 -18.04 20.50 1.51
C ILE A 290 -17.97 21.88 0.84
N PRO A 291 -18.37 22.98 1.52
CA PRO A 291 -18.21 24.32 0.98
C PRO A 291 -16.75 24.65 0.68
N LEU A 292 -16.47 25.35 -0.43
CA LEU A 292 -15.10 25.70 -0.84
C LEU A 292 -14.29 26.38 0.27
N ALA A 293 -14.92 27.28 1.05
CA ALA A 293 -14.25 27.92 2.18
C ALA A 293 -13.81 26.92 3.26
N ALA A 294 -14.61 25.89 3.51
CA ALA A 294 -14.28 24.83 4.46
C ALA A 294 -13.19 23.90 3.91
N GLU A 295 -13.14 23.64 2.60
CA GLU A 295 -12.02 22.91 1.97
C GLU A 295 -10.70 23.67 2.06
N ILE A 296 -10.74 24.98 1.80
CA ILE A 296 -9.58 25.88 1.92
C ILE A 296 -9.10 25.90 3.39
N LEU A 297 -10.01 25.98 4.35
CA LEU A 297 -9.70 25.91 5.78
C LEU A 297 -9.11 24.56 6.18
N ALA A 298 -9.68 23.45 5.74
CA ALA A 298 -9.16 22.10 5.98
C ALA A 298 -7.73 21.96 5.44
N GLY A 299 -7.50 22.40 4.20
CA GLY A 299 -6.17 22.43 3.60
C GLY A 299 -5.21 23.34 4.37
N GLY A 300 -5.66 24.52 4.82
CA GLY A 300 -4.87 25.44 5.63
C GLY A 300 -4.46 24.84 6.98
N CYS A 301 -5.38 24.19 7.70
CA CYS A 301 -5.12 23.49 8.97
C CYS A 301 -4.13 22.33 8.79
N ALA A 302 -4.27 21.56 7.70
CA ALA A 302 -3.32 20.53 7.32
C ALA A 302 -1.91 21.10 7.06
N GLY A 303 -1.84 22.22 6.34
CA GLY A 303 -0.59 22.93 6.08
C GLY A 303 0.06 23.50 7.34
N GLY A 304 -0.72 24.02 8.29
CA GLY A 304 -0.22 24.57 9.54
C GLY A 304 0.25 23.50 10.53
N SER A 305 -0.52 22.43 10.70
CA SER A 305 -0.19 21.34 11.62
C SER A 305 1.14 20.65 11.28
N GLN A 306 1.42 20.41 9.99
CA GLN A 306 2.69 19.79 9.59
C GLN A 306 3.93 20.65 9.97
N VAL A 307 3.84 21.99 9.89
CA VAL A 307 4.99 22.89 10.09
C VAL A 307 5.58 22.75 11.49
N ILE A 308 4.74 22.48 12.49
CA ILE A 308 5.14 22.33 13.90
C ILE A 308 6.17 21.19 14.05
N PHE A 309 5.99 20.12 13.27
CA PHE A 309 6.82 18.92 13.33
C PHE A 309 7.96 18.92 12.30
N THR A 310 7.77 19.54 11.14
CA THR A 310 8.72 19.45 10.03
C THR A 310 9.77 20.56 10.01
N ASN A 311 9.52 21.69 10.69
CA ASN A 311 10.43 22.83 10.67
C ASN A 311 11.89 22.49 11.11
N PRO A 312 12.12 21.69 12.17
CA PRO A 312 13.48 21.27 12.54
C PRO A 312 14.20 20.47 11.43
N LEU A 313 13.49 19.64 10.67
CA LEU A 313 14.07 18.85 9.59
C LEU A 313 14.37 19.71 8.37
N GLU A 314 13.48 20.65 8.04
CA GLU A 314 13.62 21.53 6.89
C GLU A 314 14.82 22.49 7.01
N ILE A 315 15.05 23.08 8.18
CA ILE A 315 16.18 23.99 8.38
C ILE A 315 17.52 23.26 8.25
N VAL A 316 17.61 22.02 8.76
CA VAL A 316 18.81 21.17 8.62
C VAL A 316 19.05 20.85 7.15
N LYS A 317 18.01 20.44 6.41
CA LYS A 317 18.07 20.17 4.97
C LYS A 317 18.60 21.38 4.19
N ILE A 318 18.01 22.56 4.39
CA ILE A 318 18.36 23.78 3.64
C ILE A 318 19.83 24.17 3.91
N ARG A 319 20.30 24.09 5.16
CA ARG A 319 21.69 24.40 5.49
C ARG A 319 22.68 23.43 4.83
N LEU A 320 22.37 22.14 4.78
CA LEU A 320 23.20 21.15 4.11
C LEU A 320 23.23 21.35 2.58
N GLN A 321 22.10 21.72 1.98
CA GLN A 321 22.01 22.01 0.53
C GLN A 321 22.85 23.23 0.13
N VAL A 322 22.88 24.28 0.97
CA VAL A 322 23.66 25.49 0.70
C VAL A 322 25.13 25.35 1.07
N ALA A 323 25.49 24.48 2.03
CA ALA A 323 26.88 24.21 2.39
C ALA A 323 27.71 23.64 1.23
N GLY A 324 27.09 23.07 0.19
CA GLY A 324 27.78 22.61 -1.02
C GLY A 324 28.34 23.72 -1.90
N GLU A 325 27.81 24.95 -1.79
CA GLU A 325 28.27 26.09 -2.60
C GLU A 325 29.63 26.66 -2.16
N ILE A 326 30.14 26.25 -1.00
CA ILE A 326 31.43 26.70 -0.45
C ILE A 326 32.38 25.50 -0.46
N THR A 327 33.24 25.42 -1.47
CA THR A 327 34.22 24.33 -1.64
C THR A 327 35.38 24.41 -0.65
N THR A 328 35.55 25.54 0.05
CA THR A 328 36.73 25.86 0.89
C THR A 328 36.50 25.71 2.40
N GLY A 329 35.34 25.22 2.85
CA GLY A 329 35.01 25.05 4.28
C GLY A 329 34.95 23.60 4.77
N PRO A 330 35.02 23.37 6.10
CA PRO A 330 34.84 22.03 6.68
C PRO A 330 33.47 21.44 6.31
N ARG A 331 33.42 20.10 6.15
CA ARG A 331 32.18 19.39 5.80
C ARG A 331 31.12 19.61 6.87
N VAL A 332 30.10 20.41 6.55
CA VAL A 332 28.94 20.63 7.40
C VAL A 332 28.11 19.34 7.47
N SER A 333 27.87 18.84 8.69
CA SER A 333 27.05 17.65 8.97
C SER A 333 25.69 18.04 9.55
N ALA A 334 24.72 17.12 9.51
CA ALA A 334 23.42 17.36 10.15
C ALA A 334 23.57 17.61 11.67
N LEU A 335 24.43 16.83 12.34
CA LEU A 335 24.66 16.96 13.78
C LEU A 335 25.31 18.30 14.15
N SER A 336 26.27 18.79 13.35
CA SER A 336 26.86 20.09 13.61
C SER A 336 25.82 21.20 13.48
N VAL A 337 24.95 21.15 12.48
CA VAL A 337 23.86 22.13 12.32
C VAL A 337 22.88 22.13 13.49
N VAL A 338 22.50 20.95 13.97
CA VAL A 338 21.61 20.81 15.14
C VAL A 338 22.28 21.36 16.40
N ARG A 339 23.56 21.07 16.60
CA ARG A 339 24.35 21.57 17.73
C ARG A 339 24.53 23.08 17.69
N ASP A 340 24.78 23.65 16.51
CA ASP A 340 24.99 25.08 16.31
C ASP A 340 23.71 25.91 16.51
N LEU A 341 22.55 25.37 16.10
CA LEU A 341 21.26 26.05 16.22
C LEU A 341 20.62 25.88 17.60
N GLY A 342 20.81 24.73 18.24
CA GLY A 342 20.07 24.35 19.45
C GLY A 342 18.56 24.22 19.21
N PHE A 343 17.80 23.91 20.27
CA PHE A 343 16.37 23.61 20.17
C PHE A 343 15.54 24.79 19.62
N PHE A 344 15.72 26.00 20.16
CA PHE A 344 14.98 27.19 19.71
C PHE A 344 15.45 27.67 18.33
N GLY A 345 16.73 27.49 17.98
CA GLY A 345 17.23 27.85 16.65
C GLY A 345 16.69 26.96 15.54
N LEU A 346 16.32 25.71 15.84
CA LEU A 346 15.63 24.81 14.90
C LEU A 346 14.24 25.32 14.50
N TYR A 347 13.62 26.20 15.30
CA TYR A 347 12.35 26.86 14.97
C TYR A 347 12.53 28.23 14.27
N LYS A 348 13.77 28.65 14.02
CA LYS A 348 14.05 29.89 13.28
C LYS A 348 13.51 29.78 11.85
N GLY A 349 12.74 30.78 11.44
CA GLY A 349 12.07 30.76 10.13
C GLY A 349 10.71 30.06 10.08
N ALA A 350 10.20 29.52 11.20
CA ALA A 350 8.89 28.87 11.25
C ALA A 350 7.75 29.76 10.71
N LYS A 351 7.77 31.08 10.97
CA LYS A 351 6.81 32.03 10.40
C LYS A 351 6.79 32.02 8.87
N ALA A 352 7.96 31.87 8.24
CA ALA A 352 8.07 31.77 6.79
C ALA A 352 7.61 30.40 6.26
N CYS A 353 7.78 29.33 7.07
CA CYS A 353 7.20 28.02 6.77
C CYS A 353 5.68 28.06 6.81
N PHE A 354 5.07 28.65 7.85
CA PHE A 354 3.62 28.84 7.91
C PHE A 354 3.09 29.63 6.71
N LEU A 355 3.76 30.74 6.36
CA LEU A 355 3.39 31.56 5.20
C LEU A 355 3.43 30.79 3.87
N ARG A 356 4.29 29.77 3.76
CA ARG A 356 4.35 28.91 2.59
C ARG A 356 3.32 27.77 2.66
N ASP A 357 3.29 27.05 3.77
CA ASP A 357 2.62 25.74 3.82
C ASP A 357 1.11 25.84 4.01
N ILE A 358 0.63 26.88 4.70
CA ILE A 358 -0.81 27.12 4.85
C ILE A 358 -1.41 27.47 3.47
N PRO A 359 -0.93 28.50 2.73
CA PRO A 359 -1.51 28.82 1.42
C PRO A 359 -1.29 27.71 0.39
N PHE A 360 -0.14 27.04 0.41
CA PHE A 360 0.12 25.92 -0.51
C PHE A 360 -0.93 24.83 -0.35
N SER A 361 -1.22 24.43 0.90
CA SER A 361 -2.15 23.35 1.18
C SER A 361 -3.61 23.77 0.99
N ALA A 362 -3.94 25.02 1.33
CA ALA A 362 -5.25 25.63 1.12
C ALA A 362 -5.62 25.76 -0.37
N ILE A 363 -4.64 25.88 -1.27
CA ILE A 363 -4.86 25.86 -2.73
C ILE A 363 -4.83 24.42 -3.26
N TYR A 364 -3.85 23.62 -2.82
CA TYR A 364 -3.59 22.30 -3.38
C TYR A 364 -4.77 21.33 -3.18
N PHE A 365 -5.31 21.23 -1.97
CA PHE A 365 -6.32 20.22 -1.65
C PHE A 365 -7.68 20.45 -2.33
N PRO A 366 -8.23 21.68 -2.38
CA PRO A 366 -9.44 21.94 -3.15
C PRO A 366 -9.25 21.68 -4.65
N VAL A 367 -8.17 22.18 -5.25
CA VAL A 367 -7.89 21.96 -6.68
C VAL A 367 -7.73 20.47 -6.97
N TYR A 368 -7.04 19.72 -6.10
CA TYR A 368 -6.91 18.27 -6.22
C TYR A 368 -8.28 17.57 -6.16
N ALA A 369 -9.12 17.92 -5.19
CA ALA A 369 -10.42 17.29 -5.01
C ALA A 369 -11.36 17.55 -6.19
N HIS A 370 -11.46 18.80 -6.66
CA HIS A 370 -12.29 19.15 -7.80
C HIS A 370 -11.76 18.54 -9.10
N THR A 371 -10.44 18.53 -9.31
CA THR A 371 -9.85 17.88 -10.50
C THR A 371 -10.09 16.37 -10.47
N LYS A 372 -9.92 15.74 -9.31
CA LYS A 372 -10.21 14.32 -9.11
C LYS A 372 -11.68 14.01 -9.39
N ALA A 373 -12.61 14.81 -8.87
CA ALA A 373 -14.05 14.63 -9.10
C ALA A 373 -14.41 14.79 -10.59
N SER A 374 -13.79 15.74 -11.29
CA SER A 374 -14.00 15.92 -12.74
C SER A 374 -13.39 14.80 -13.60
N MET A 375 -12.40 14.07 -13.08
CA MET A 375 -11.74 12.95 -13.76
C MET A 375 -12.28 11.59 -13.30
N ALA A 376 -13.37 11.56 -12.53
CA ALA A 376 -14.01 10.34 -12.12
C ALA A 376 -14.88 9.78 -13.26
N ASP A 377 -14.81 8.48 -13.47
CA ASP A 377 -15.67 7.76 -14.42
C ASP A 377 -17.14 7.75 -13.93
N GLU A 378 -18.08 7.30 -14.76
CA GLU A 378 -19.53 7.23 -14.45
C GLU A 378 -19.84 6.46 -13.15
N ASP A 379 -18.94 5.54 -12.76
CA ASP A 379 -19.01 4.79 -11.50
C ASP A 379 -18.33 5.50 -10.30
N GLY A 380 -17.93 6.77 -10.43
CA GLY A 380 -17.20 7.52 -9.40
C GLY A 380 -15.74 7.08 -9.20
N ARG A 381 -15.14 6.41 -10.20
CA ARG A 381 -13.82 5.77 -10.09
C ARG A 381 -12.72 6.62 -10.67
N VAL A 382 -11.55 6.60 -10.03
CA VAL A 382 -10.36 7.31 -10.50
C VAL A 382 -9.16 6.36 -10.53
N GLY A 383 -8.62 6.12 -11.72
CA GLY A 383 -7.46 5.26 -11.92
C GLY A 383 -6.13 5.91 -11.49
N PRO A 384 -5.05 5.13 -11.33
CA PRO A 384 -3.75 5.66 -10.88
C PRO A 384 -3.18 6.79 -11.77
N LEU A 385 -3.40 6.71 -13.09
CA LEU A 385 -2.94 7.74 -14.02
C LEU A 385 -3.73 9.04 -13.88
N GLN A 386 -5.06 8.94 -13.68
CA GLN A 386 -5.93 10.08 -13.42
C GLN A 386 -5.59 10.75 -12.09
N LEU A 387 -5.30 9.97 -11.03
CA LEU A 387 -4.84 10.48 -9.75
C LEU A 387 -3.50 11.21 -9.85
N LEU A 388 -2.54 10.66 -10.61
CA LEU A 388 -1.26 11.31 -10.88
C LEU A 388 -1.46 12.65 -11.62
N THR A 389 -2.35 12.66 -12.61
CA THR A 389 -2.68 13.84 -13.41
C THR A 389 -3.37 14.91 -12.57
N ALA A 390 -4.35 14.53 -11.74
CA ALA A 390 -5.03 15.43 -10.81
C ALA A 390 -4.05 16.04 -9.81
N GLY A 391 -3.12 15.25 -9.27
CA GLY A 391 -2.05 15.75 -8.39
C GLY A 391 -1.11 16.72 -9.11
N ALA A 392 -0.78 16.44 -10.38
CA ALA A 392 0.07 17.30 -11.19
C ALA A 392 -0.60 18.66 -11.48
N ILE A 393 -1.88 18.65 -11.86
CA ILE A 393 -2.68 19.85 -12.15
C ILE A 393 -2.84 20.70 -10.88
N ALA A 394 -3.16 20.09 -9.74
CA ALA A 394 -3.28 20.78 -8.46
C ALA A 394 -1.96 21.42 -8.00
N GLY A 395 -0.83 20.79 -8.34
CA GLY A 395 0.51 21.29 -8.02
C GLY A 395 0.86 22.61 -8.70
N ILE A 396 0.35 22.88 -9.91
CA ILE A 396 0.73 24.05 -10.71
C ILE A 396 0.31 25.38 -10.05
N PRO A 397 -0.98 25.63 -9.74
CA PRO A 397 -1.40 26.89 -9.13
C PRO A 397 -0.86 27.01 -7.70
N ALA A 398 -0.85 25.91 -6.93
CA ALA A 398 -0.33 25.88 -5.57
C ALA A 398 1.17 26.24 -5.51
N ALA A 399 1.99 25.70 -6.41
CA ALA A 399 3.40 26.03 -6.47
C ALA A 399 3.64 27.45 -6.98
N SER A 400 2.92 27.87 -8.02
CA SER A 400 3.15 29.17 -8.69
C SER A 400 2.76 30.35 -7.80
N LEU A 401 1.59 30.31 -7.17
CA LEU A 401 1.10 31.41 -6.32
C LEU A 401 1.89 31.53 -5.01
N VAL A 402 2.45 30.43 -4.52
CA VAL A 402 3.16 30.37 -3.24
C VAL A 402 4.68 30.46 -3.42
N THR A 403 5.17 30.68 -4.64
CA THR A 403 6.61 30.88 -4.90
C THR A 403 7.18 32.09 -4.14
N PRO A 404 6.50 33.26 -4.06
CA PRO A 404 7.00 34.41 -3.29
C PRO A 404 7.32 34.09 -1.83
N ALA A 405 6.41 33.39 -1.14
CA ALA A 405 6.58 32.99 0.26
C ALA A 405 7.78 32.04 0.45
N ASP A 406 8.02 31.17 -0.53
CA ASP A 406 9.10 30.18 -0.51
C ASP A 406 10.47 30.79 -0.82
N VAL A 407 10.54 31.82 -1.66
CA VAL A 407 11.76 32.64 -1.84
C VAL A 407 12.12 33.32 -0.51
N ILE A 408 11.15 33.95 0.15
CA ILE A 408 11.36 34.61 1.44
C ILE A 408 11.84 33.61 2.50
N LYS A 409 11.17 32.45 2.59
CA LYS A 409 11.56 31.35 3.49
C LYS A 409 13.00 30.92 3.25
N THR A 410 13.35 30.62 2.00
CA THR A 410 14.68 30.13 1.63
C THR A 410 15.75 31.13 2.05
N ARG A 411 15.55 32.43 1.79
CA ARG A 411 16.50 33.48 2.17
C ARG A 411 16.65 33.70 3.67
N LEU A 412 15.58 33.48 4.44
CA LEU A 412 15.60 33.61 5.90
C LEU A 412 16.25 32.41 6.60
N GLN A 413 16.12 31.20 6.05
CA GLN A 413 16.66 29.98 6.64
C GLN A 413 18.13 29.72 6.27
N VAL A 414 18.59 30.33 5.18
CA VAL A 414 20.00 30.32 4.80
C VAL A 414 20.79 31.36 5.62
N ALA A 415 21.93 30.93 6.17
CA ALA A 415 22.86 31.85 6.82
C ALA A 415 23.39 32.86 5.79
N ALA A 416 23.25 34.16 6.07
CA ALA A 416 23.82 35.20 5.23
C ALA A 416 25.35 35.09 5.24
N ARG A 417 25.98 35.19 4.06
CA ARG A 417 27.44 35.26 3.94
C ARG A 417 27.93 36.65 4.36
N ALA A 418 29.23 36.76 4.69
CA ALA A 418 29.87 38.05 4.86
C ALA A 418 29.67 38.91 3.60
N GLY A 419 29.13 40.12 3.76
CA GLY A 419 28.80 41.03 2.65
C GLY A 419 27.43 40.84 1.99
N GLN A 420 26.63 39.84 2.40
CA GLN A 420 25.24 39.68 1.93
C GLN A 420 24.23 40.37 2.87
N THR A 421 23.12 40.82 2.30
CA THR A 421 22.04 41.46 3.05
C THR A 421 21.43 40.51 4.08
N THR A 422 21.38 40.94 5.34
CA THR A 422 20.75 40.19 6.43
C THR A 422 19.28 40.59 6.56
N TYR A 423 18.45 39.64 7.00
CA TYR A 423 17.01 39.82 7.14
C TYR A 423 16.60 39.61 8.58
N SER A 424 15.84 40.57 9.14
CA SER A 424 15.33 40.48 10.52
C SER A 424 14.01 39.70 10.60
N GLY A 425 13.29 39.57 9.49
CA GLY A 425 12.03 38.84 9.42
C GLY A 425 11.41 38.80 8.01
N VAL A 426 10.20 38.24 7.92
CA VAL A 426 9.46 38.04 6.66
C VAL A 426 9.21 39.36 5.93
N ILE A 427 8.69 40.36 6.63
CA ILE A 427 8.33 41.67 6.05
C ILE A 427 9.59 42.44 5.60
N ASP A 428 10.65 42.40 6.42
CA ASP A 428 11.94 43.00 6.09
C ASP A 428 12.55 42.35 4.84
N CYS A 429 12.53 41.02 4.78
CA CYS A 429 12.98 40.25 3.61
C CYS A 429 12.19 40.63 2.35
N PHE A 430 10.86 40.66 2.44
CA PHE A 430 10.01 41.05 1.31
C PHE A 430 10.32 42.47 0.80
N ARG A 431 10.41 43.47 1.68
CA ARG A 431 10.72 44.85 1.29
C ARG A 431 12.10 44.97 0.65
N LYS A 432 13.12 44.34 1.24
CA LYS A 432 14.48 44.36 0.69
C LYS A 432 14.57 43.66 -0.66
N ILE A 433 13.88 42.53 -0.86
CA ILE A 433 13.82 41.87 -2.18
C ILE A 433 13.20 42.81 -3.23
N LEU A 434 12.08 43.46 -2.91
CA LEU A 434 11.43 44.37 -3.84
C LEU A 434 12.30 45.57 -4.19
N ASN A 435 12.99 46.15 -3.21
CA ASN A 435 13.82 47.33 -3.40
C ASN A 435 15.15 47.02 -4.10
N GLU A 436 15.79 45.89 -3.78
CA GLU A 436 17.13 45.54 -4.30
C GLU A 436 17.08 44.73 -5.61
N GLU A 437 16.08 43.88 -5.80
CA GLU A 437 16.04 42.92 -6.92
C GLU A 437 14.77 43.02 -7.77
N GLY A 438 13.78 43.79 -7.32
CA GLY A 438 12.50 43.98 -8.01
C GLY A 438 11.51 42.82 -7.84
N PHE A 439 10.28 43.06 -8.30
CA PHE A 439 9.14 42.15 -8.12
C PHE A 439 9.36 40.76 -8.72
N ARG A 440 10.03 40.66 -9.87
CA ARG A 440 10.30 39.38 -10.55
C ARG A 440 11.18 38.43 -9.72
N ALA A 441 11.98 38.96 -8.79
CA ALA A 441 12.84 38.15 -7.94
C ALA A 441 12.06 37.20 -7.02
N LEU A 442 10.80 37.54 -6.69
CA LEU A 442 9.91 36.70 -5.86
C LEU A 442 9.46 35.42 -6.57
N TRP A 443 9.56 35.34 -7.90
CA TRP A 443 9.26 34.14 -8.69
C TRP A 443 10.50 33.36 -9.14
N LYS A 444 11.70 33.71 -8.65
CA LYS A 444 12.91 32.94 -8.93
C LYS A 444 12.71 31.48 -8.53
N GLY A 445 12.95 30.57 -9.48
CA GLY A 445 12.79 29.13 -9.27
C GLY A 445 11.36 28.60 -9.37
N ALA A 446 10.36 29.40 -9.77
CA ALA A 446 8.97 28.96 -9.91
C ALA A 446 8.82 27.72 -10.83
N GLY A 447 9.43 27.76 -12.02
CA GLY A 447 9.37 26.62 -12.96
C GLY A 447 9.96 25.35 -12.36
N ALA A 448 11.15 25.42 -11.77
CA ALA A 448 11.78 24.29 -11.09
C ALA A 448 10.91 23.77 -9.94
N ARG A 449 10.21 24.66 -9.22
CA ARG A 449 9.27 24.26 -8.17
C ARG A 449 8.08 23.49 -8.73
N VAL A 450 7.47 23.93 -9.83
CA VAL A 450 6.35 23.22 -10.47
C VAL A 450 6.79 21.82 -10.92
N PHE A 451 7.91 21.73 -11.64
CA PHE A 451 8.49 20.46 -12.10
C PHE A 451 8.89 19.51 -10.97
N ARG A 452 9.23 20.05 -9.79
CA ARG A 452 9.50 19.25 -8.60
C ARG A 452 8.22 18.79 -7.90
N SER A 453 7.27 19.70 -7.73
CA SER A 453 6.10 19.49 -6.87
C SER A 453 5.10 18.55 -7.53
N SER A 454 4.80 18.75 -8.82
CA SER A 454 3.78 17.96 -9.52
C SER A 454 4.09 16.45 -9.55
N PRO A 455 5.31 15.98 -9.91
CA PRO A 455 5.61 14.54 -9.88
C PRO A 455 5.66 13.98 -8.46
N GLN A 456 6.24 14.70 -7.49
CA GLN A 456 6.38 14.21 -6.11
C GLN A 456 5.00 14.03 -5.45
N PHE A 457 4.10 15.01 -5.61
CA PHE A 457 2.76 14.93 -5.05
C PHE A 457 1.87 13.92 -5.79
N GLY A 458 2.01 13.78 -7.12
CA GLY A 458 1.34 12.74 -7.89
C GLY A 458 1.68 11.33 -7.39
N VAL A 459 2.97 11.03 -7.22
CA VAL A 459 3.43 9.74 -6.65
C VAL A 459 2.91 9.55 -5.22
N THR A 460 2.97 10.60 -4.39
CA THR A 460 2.50 10.55 -3.00
C THR A 460 1.01 10.19 -2.94
N LEU A 461 0.17 10.81 -3.76
CA LEU A 461 -1.28 10.61 -3.71
C LEU A 461 -1.72 9.29 -4.36
N VAL A 462 -1.09 8.89 -5.46
CA VAL A 462 -1.31 7.55 -6.02
C VAL A 462 -0.97 6.48 -4.98
N THR A 463 0.17 6.63 -4.31
CA THR A 463 0.60 5.71 -3.24
C THR A 463 -0.40 5.74 -2.08
N TYR A 464 -0.83 6.95 -1.66
CA TYR A 464 -1.85 7.14 -0.62
C TYR A 464 -3.13 6.38 -0.89
N GLU A 465 -3.74 6.64 -2.05
CA GLU A 465 -5.04 6.08 -2.40
C GLU A 465 -4.96 4.57 -2.72
N LEU A 466 -3.87 4.10 -3.35
CA LEU A 466 -3.67 2.67 -3.56
C LEU A 466 -3.52 1.92 -2.24
N LEU A 467 -2.75 2.45 -1.29
CA LEU A 467 -2.59 1.82 0.03
C LEU A 467 -3.87 1.88 0.84
N GLN A 468 -4.65 2.96 0.77
CA GLN A 468 -5.97 3.03 1.43
C GLN A 468 -6.97 2.00 0.84
N ARG A 469 -6.90 1.74 -0.47
CA ARG A 469 -7.68 0.67 -1.12
C ARG A 469 -7.24 -0.73 -0.68
N TRP A 470 -5.96 -0.93 -0.37
CA TRP A 470 -5.38 -2.25 -0.08
C TRP A 470 -5.39 -2.59 1.41
N PHE A 471 -5.14 -1.61 2.28
CA PHE A 471 -5.16 -1.76 3.72
C PHE A 471 -6.47 -1.20 4.27
N TYR A 472 -7.35 -2.09 4.73
CA TYR A 472 -8.54 -1.71 5.50
C TYR A 472 -8.07 -1.18 6.87
N VAL A 473 -7.70 0.09 6.93
CA VAL A 473 -7.44 0.80 8.18
C VAL A 473 -8.53 1.85 8.34
N ASP A 474 -9.47 1.54 9.23
CA ASP A 474 -10.52 2.46 9.62
C ASP A 474 -9.94 3.48 10.60
N PHE A 475 -9.65 4.68 10.09
CA PHE A 475 -9.18 5.81 10.89
C PHE A 475 -10.35 6.61 11.50
N GLY A 476 -11.60 6.12 11.43
CA GLY A 476 -12.76 6.75 12.07
C GLY A 476 -13.32 7.97 11.34
N GLY A 477 -13.13 8.06 10.02
CA GLY A 477 -13.54 9.17 9.15
C GLY A 477 -14.33 8.73 7.91
N HIS A 478 -14.99 9.66 7.22
CA HIS A 478 -15.65 9.36 5.93
C HIS A 478 -14.57 9.12 4.87
N ARG A 479 -14.72 8.07 4.07
CA ARG A 479 -13.73 7.71 3.06
C ARG A 479 -13.67 8.80 1.97
N PRO A 480 -12.49 9.21 1.50
CA PRO A 480 -12.42 10.10 0.34
C PRO A 480 -13.13 9.45 -0.85
N ALA A 481 -14.00 10.19 -1.53
CA ALA A 481 -14.77 9.68 -2.66
C ALA A 481 -13.87 8.95 -3.69
N GLY A 482 -14.29 7.76 -4.12
CA GLY A 482 -13.52 6.89 -5.05
C GLY A 482 -12.37 6.08 -4.41
N SER A 483 -12.20 6.12 -3.08
CA SER A 483 -11.26 5.27 -2.34
C SER A 483 -11.87 3.93 -1.88
N GLU A 484 -13.14 3.69 -2.20
CA GLU A 484 -13.77 2.40 -1.93
C GLU A 484 -12.93 1.29 -2.56
N PRO A 485 -12.57 0.25 -1.79
CA PRO A 485 -11.92 -0.91 -2.37
C PRO A 485 -12.87 -1.40 -3.45
N THR A 486 -12.37 -1.50 -4.68
CA THR A 486 -13.11 -2.14 -5.75
C THR A 486 -13.71 -3.41 -5.16
N PRO A 487 -15.04 -3.61 -5.17
CA PRO A 487 -15.52 -4.97 -5.10
C PRO A 487 -14.82 -5.63 -6.29
N LYS A 488 -13.85 -6.49 -6.04
CA LYS A 488 -13.27 -7.30 -7.10
C LYS A 488 -14.48 -7.91 -7.77
N SER A 489 -14.71 -7.51 -9.01
CA SER A 489 -15.89 -7.76 -9.82
C SER A 489 -16.01 -9.25 -10.09
N ARG A 490 -16.37 -10.03 -9.07
CA ARG A 490 -16.47 -11.49 -9.13
C ARG A 490 -17.53 -12.10 -8.23
N ILE A 491 -18.14 -11.33 -7.33
CA ILE A 491 -19.38 -11.77 -6.67
C ILE A 491 -20.52 -11.88 -7.70
N SER A 492 -20.45 -11.11 -8.80
CA SER A 492 -21.35 -11.22 -9.96
C SER A 492 -21.10 -12.45 -10.86
N GLU A 493 -20.00 -13.18 -10.69
CA GLU A 493 -19.75 -14.48 -11.35
C GLU A 493 -20.21 -15.67 -10.51
N LEU A 494 -20.70 -15.44 -9.28
CA LEU A 494 -21.24 -16.53 -8.47
C LEU A 494 -22.54 -17.03 -9.10
N PRO A 495 -22.78 -18.36 -9.12
CA PRO A 495 -24.04 -18.90 -9.60
C PRO A 495 -25.19 -18.28 -8.79
N PRO A 496 -26.34 -17.98 -9.43
CA PRO A 496 -27.49 -17.43 -8.73
C PRO A 496 -27.91 -18.38 -7.61
N VAL A 497 -28.18 -17.82 -6.44
CA VAL A 497 -28.58 -18.60 -5.26
C VAL A 497 -29.97 -19.17 -5.53
N SER A 498 -30.03 -20.48 -5.82
CA SER A 498 -31.29 -21.19 -6.00
C SER A 498 -32.14 -21.15 -4.72
N SER A 499 -33.46 -21.30 -4.87
CA SER A 499 -34.38 -21.43 -3.73
C SER A 499 -34.13 -22.68 -2.88
N GLU A 500 -33.24 -23.58 -3.31
CA GLU A 500 -32.87 -24.83 -2.62
C GLU A 500 -31.60 -24.67 -1.76
N HIS A 501 -30.94 -23.51 -1.79
CA HIS A 501 -29.82 -23.19 -0.91
C HIS A 501 -30.32 -22.59 0.40
N VAL A 502 -30.90 -23.38 1.29
CA VAL A 502 -31.48 -22.88 2.54
C VAL A 502 -30.45 -22.76 3.68
N GLY A 503 -30.69 -21.85 4.62
CA GLY A 503 -29.84 -21.64 5.80
C GLY A 503 -28.41 -21.25 5.45
N GLY A 504 -27.42 -21.95 6.01
CA GLY A 504 -26.01 -21.72 5.74
C GLY A 504 -25.60 -21.87 4.27
N TYR A 505 -26.32 -22.69 3.50
CA TYR A 505 -25.99 -22.94 2.09
C TYR A 505 -26.15 -21.72 1.18
N HIS A 506 -26.95 -20.72 1.56
CA HIS A 506 -26.98 -19.42 0.89
C HIS A 506 -25.58 -18.78 0.78
N LEU A 507 -24.69 -19.07 1.74
CA LEU A 507 -23.34 -18.52 1.81
C LEU A 507 -22.27 -19.45 1.27
N ALA A 508 -22.59 -20.69 0.86
CA ALA A 508 -21.59 -21.70 0.48
C ALA A 508 -20.71 -21.24 -0.69
N ALA A 509 -21.33 -20.83 -1.81
CA ALA A 509 -20.60 -20.37 -2.99
C ALA A 509 -19.74 -19.12 -2.70
N ALA A 510 -20.29 -18.17 -1.93
CA ALA A 510 -19.57 -16.97 -1.51
C ALA A 510 -18.40 -17.30 -0.56
N THR A 511 -18.56 -18.30 0.30
CA THR A 511 -17.53 -18.75 1.24
C THR A 511 -16.38 -19.42 0.49
N PHE A 512 -16.66 -20.34 -0.44
CA PHE A 512 -15.62 -20.95 -1.28
C PHE A 512 -14.88 -19.92 -2.13
N ALA A 513 -15.60 -19.00 -2.79
CA ALA A 513 -14.96 -17.90 -3.53
C ALA A 513 -14.17 -16.97 -2.60
N GLY A 514 -14.65 -16.74 -1.38
CA GLY A 514 -13.93 -16.00 -0.35
C GLY A 514 -12.61 -16.68 0.05
N VAL A 515 -12.60 -18.02 0.15
CA VAL A 515 -11.39 -18.79 0.45
C VAL A 515 -10.36 -18.64 -0.67
N GLU A 516 -10.77 -18.79 -1.93
CA GLU A 516 -9.87 -18.57 -3.08
C GLU A 516 -9.32 -17.13 -3.13
N ASN A 517 -10.16 -16.12 -2.85
CA ASN A 517 -9.81 -14.72 -3.00
C ASN A 517 -9.00 -14.13 -1.83
N LYS A 518 -9.42 -14.41 -0.59
CA LYS A 518 -8.80 -13.86 0.62
C LYS A 518 -7.50 -14.58 0.95
N PHE A 519 -7.42 -15.87 0.61
CA PHE A 519 -6.24 -16.69 0.85
C PHE A 519 -5.41 -16.93 -0.42
N GLY A 520 -5.89 -16.58 -1.61
CA GLY A 520 -5.11 -16.73 -2.84
C GLY A 520 -4.99 -18.19 -3.33
N LEU A 521 -5.81 -19.09 -2.79
CA LEU A 521 -5.91 -20.52 -3.14
C LEU A 521 -6.65 -20.73 -4.46
N HIS A 522 -6.14 -20.13 -5.54
CA HIS A 522 -6.76 -20.24 -6.86
C HIS A 522 -6.51 -21.63 -7.43
N LEU A 523 -7.49 -22.51 -7.31
CA LEU A 523 -7.42 -23.85 -7.86
C LEU A 523 -7.64 -23.80 -9.38
N PRO A 524 -6.91 -24.62 -10.16
CA PRO A 524 -7.06 -24.66 -11.60
C PRO A 524 -8.49 -25.06 -11.97
N LYS A 525 -9.18 -24.18 -12.70
CA LYS A 525 -10.55 -24.42 -13.18
C LYS A 525 -10.59 -25.46 -14.31
N PHE A 526 -9.52 -25.54 -15.11
CA PHE A 526 -9.39 -26.43 -16.27
C PHE A 526 -8.23 -27.41 -16.11
N LYS A 527 -8.23 -28.50 -16.89
CA LYS A 527 -7.05 -29.38 -17.01
C LYS A 527 -5.89 -28.58 -17.62
N SER A 528 -4.70 -28.69 -17.02
CA SER A 528 -3.47 -28.14 -17.58
C SER A 528 -3.17 -28.83 -18.90
N SER A 529 -3.14 -28.08 -20.02
CA SER A 529 -2.45 -28.53 -21.23
C SER A 529 -0.97 -28.58 -20.88
N GLY A 530 -0.40 -29.78 -20.85
CA GLY A 530 0.97 -30.03 -20.39
C GLY A 530 1.96 -29.03 -20.98
N VAL A 531 2.58 -28.23 -20.12
CA VAL A 531 3.78 -27.46 -20.45
C VAL A 531 4.96 -28.26 -19.93
N THR A 532 5.78 -28.66 -20.89
CA THR A 532 7.05 -29.38 -20.83
C THR A 532 7.90 -28.95 -19.64
N ALA A 533 8.36 -29.93 -18.86
CA ALA A 533 9.39 -29.73 -17.85
C ALA A 533 10.65 -29.17 -18.54
N ILE A 534 10.99 -27.91 -18.24
CA ILE A 534 12.27 -27.33 -18.64
C ILE A 534 13.35 -27.95 -17.74
N HIS A 535 14.29 -28.63 -18.39
CA HIS A 535 15.41 -29.39 -17.85
C HIS A 535 16.17 -28.75 -16.67
N SER A 536 16.48 -29.60 -15.69
CA SER A 536 17.72 -29.64 -14.90
C SER A 536 17.71 -31.04 -14.24
N GLU A 537 18.64 -31.97 -14.41
CA GLU A 537 20.09 -31.90 -14.36
C GLU A 537 20.71 -33.17 -14.98
N THR A 538 21.87 -33.05 -15.60
CA THR A 538 22.98 -34.04 -15.62
C THR A 538 24.24 -33.24 -15.97
N PRO A 539 25.48 -33.62 -15.56
CA PRO A 539 25.91 -34.94 -15.08
C PRO A 539 26.80 -34.93 -13.83
N LYS A 540 26.93 -36.09 -13.17
CA LYS A 540 28.24 -36.54 -12.65
C LYS A 540 28.37 -38.04 -12.88
N GLU A 541 29.32 -38.39 -13.74
CA GLU A 541 29.91 -39.72 -13.83
C GLU A 541 30.38 -40.17 -12.44
N GLN A 542 30.00 -41.40 -12.08
CA GLN A 542 30.70 -42.18 -11.07
C GLN A 542 31.46 -43.27 -11.80
N ASP A 543 32.78 -43.23 -11.63
CA ASP A 543 33.66 -44.38 -11.80
C ASP A 543 33.08 -45.60 -11.08
N GLY A 544 33.07 -46.73 -11.78
CA GLY A 544 32.70 -48.03 -11.25
C GLY A 544 33.40 -49.11 -12.05
N ALA A 545 34.59 -49.48 -11.59
CA ALA A 545 35.35 -50.62 -12.04
C ALA A 545 34.53 -51.91 -11.98
N SER A 546 34.49 -52.65 -13.09
CA SER A 546 34.69 -54.10 -13.23
C SER A 546 34.62 -54.48 -14.70
#